data_AF-A0A0M2JNX7-F1
#
_entry.id   AF-A0A0M2JNX7-F1
#
_cell.length_a   1.000
_cell.length_b   1.000
_cell.length_c   1.000
_cell.angle_alpha   90.00
_cell.angle_beta   90.00
_cell.angle_gamma   90.00
#
_symmetry.space_group_name_H-M   'P 1'
#
loop_
_entity.id
_entity.type
_entity.pdbx_description
1 polymer ?
#
loop_
_entity_poly.entity_id
_entity_poly.type
_entity_poly.pdbx_seq_one_letter_code
_entity_poly.pdbx_strand_id
1 'polypeptide(L)'
;PPRLIPDALAALTAMVADPGLERRGVLAVLDIGGSGTSISLAEAGSLELIGRTERFAEFAGDQIDQALLTHVLERVPHSGEDTGATAAVGSLARLREQCRSAKERLSTETEARIDVDVPGYRGEIVVTRADLESLLARPLDDVIEALRDTLQRNNTGSAALSAVVLVGGGSAIPAVRQRFSSYPGRVLWSPRPALDAAVGAALFAAFGGAAETATRAAPAVAPAGADADATYALAWSQDDPSTEDVVPYAGEDTYVIDDYADDATGRAERPNPYRLSDPQESPAEDEPVGWRRLPLSLLGVVAAIALVAVGGVAIALTSVDGSDSDRPTPGNSPLSRELTPTTAAGETVTVPGQPAAPPT
;
A
#
# COMPACT_ATOMS: atom_id res chain seq x y z
N PRO A 1 6.40 20.80 -7.78
CA PRO A 1 7.35 20.12 -6.88
C PRO A 1 7.00 18.62 -6.83
N PRO A 2 7.97 17.71 -6.68
CA PRO A 2 7.65 16.29 -6.48
C PRO A 2 6.86 16.12 -5.17
N ARG A 3 5.78 15.33 -5.21
CA ARG A 3 4.93 15.01 -4.05
C ARG A 3 5.28 13.60 -3.59
N LEU A 4 5.49 13.44 -2.28
CA LEU A 4 5.59 12.12 -1.67
C LEU A 4 4.19 11.63 -1.36
N ILE A 5 3.91 10.38 -1.71
CA ILE A 5 2.67 9.69 -1.38
C ILE A 5 3.00 8.35 -0.71
N PRO A 6 2.16 7.87 0.21
CA PRO A 6 2.33 6.53 0.77
C PRO A 6 2.18 5.44 -0.31
N ASP A 7 3.00 4.40 -0.23
CA ASP A 7 3.03 3.28 -1.16
C ASP A 7 1.66 2.59 -1.27
N ALA A 8 0.94 2.44 -0.15
CA ALA A 8 -0.42 1.90 -0.12
C ALA A 8 -1.43 2.76 -0.90
N LEU A 9 -1.34 4.10 -0.78
CA LEU A 9 -2.19 5.01 -1.54
C LEU A 9 -1.84 4.96 -3.03
N ALA A 10 -0.56 4.89 -3.36
CA ALA A 10 -0.10 4.72 -4.73
C ALA A 10 -0.67 3.41 -5.32
N ALA A 11 -0.45 2.28 -4.65
CA ALA A 11 -0.91 0.98 -5.12
C ALA A 11 -2.45 0.92 -5.25
N LEU A 12 -3.20 1.49 -4.29
CA LEU A 12 -4.65 1.63 -4.41
C LEU A 12 -5.06 2.44 -5.63
N THR A 13 -4.35 3.55 -5.92
CA THR A 13 -4.60 4.38 -7.11
C THR A 13 -4.48 3.57 -8.40
N ALA A 14 -3.53 2.62 -8.48
CA ALA A 14 -3.41 1.72 -9.62
C ALA A 14 -4.59 0.75 -9.75
N MET A 15 -5.22 0.41 -8.62
CA MET A 15 -6.31 -0.56 -8.54
C MET A 15 -7.71 0.07 -8.65
N VAL A 16 -7.84 1.40 -8.68
CA VAL A 16 -9.16 2.10 -8.73
C VAL A 16 -10.03 1.70 -9.92
N ALA A 17 -9.40 1.36 -11.05
CA ALA A 17 -10.11 0.92 -12.24
C ALA A 17 -10.56 -0.55 -12.18
N ASP A 18 -10.16 -1.31 -11.17
CA ASP A 18 -10.58 -2.69 -10.99
C ASP A 18 -12.07 -2.73 -10.63
N PRO A 19 -12.93 -3.37 -11.45
CA PRO A 19 -14.37 -3.43 -11.19
C PRO A 19 -14.72 -4.22 -9.91
N GLY A 20 -13.79 -5.01 -9.37
CA GLY A 20 -13.92 -5.71 -8.10
C GLY A 20 -13.68 -4.81 -6.88
N LEU A 21 -13.14 -3.60 -7.06
CA LEU A 21 -12.93 -2.65 -5.97
C LEU A 21 -14.22 -1.88 -5.69
N GLU A 22 -14.86 -2.20 -4.56
CA GLU A 22 -16.07 -1.51 -4.14
C GLU A 22 -15.77 -0.06 -3.73
N ARG A 23 -16.74 0.85 -3.89
CA ARG A 23 -16.58 2.27 -3.50
C ARG A 23 -17.05 2.59 -2.07
N ARG A 24 -17.37 1.56 -1.29
CA ARG A 24 -17.87 1.68 0.09
C ARG A 24 -17.19 0.65 0.98
N GLY A 25 -17.15 0.96 2.28
CA GLY A 25 -16.50 0.14 3.30
C GLY A 25 -14.99 0.36 3.36
N VAL A 26 -14.29 -0.62 3.91
CA VAL A 26 -12.85 -0.55 4.19
C VAL A 26 -12.09 -1.49 3.26
N LEU A 27 -10.95 -1.00 2.75
CA LEU A 27 -9.96 -1.78 2.02
C LEU A 27 -8.79 -2.09 2.96
N ALA A 28 -8.34 -3.33 2.98
CA ALA A 28 -7.07 -3.70 3.60
C ALA A 28 -6.01 -3.92 2.52
N VAL A 29 -4.98 -3.08 2.50
CA VAL A 29 -3.85 -3.18 1.56
C VAL A 29 -2.73 -3.93 2.26
N LEU A 30 -2.32 -5.06 1.69
CA LEU A 30 -1.17 -5.83 2.15
C LEU A 30 -0.07 -5.70 1.09
N ASP A 31 0.93 -4.88 1.39
CA ASP A 31 2.12 -4.72 0.56
C ASP A 31 3.20 -5.69 1.02
N ILE A 32 3.40 -6.76 0.26
CA ILE A 32 4.37 -7.82 0.54
C ILE A 32 5.64 -7.52 -0.27
N GLY A 33 6.54 -6.77 0.34
CA GLY A 33 7.80 -6.36 -0.26
C GLY A 33 8.94 -7.37 -0.08
N GLY A 34 10.15 -6.94 -0.45
CA GLY A 34 11.37 -7.74 -0.23
C GLY A 34 11.76 -7.82 1.25
N SER A 35 11.73 -6.69 1.96
CA SER A 35 12.27 -6.56 3.33
C SER A 35 11.22 -6.32 4.42
N GLY A 36 9.94 -6.39 4.08
CA GLY A 36 8.85 -6.31 5.05
C GLY A 36 7.48 -6.39 4.36
N THR A 37 6.48 -6.76 5.16
CA THR A 37 5.07 -6.61 4.79
C THR A 37 4.48 -5.40 5.51
N SER A 38 3.70 -4.59 4.79
CA SER A 38 2.96 -3.47 5.37
C SER A 38 1.46 -3.72 5.25
N ILE A 39 0.71 -3.47 6.32
CA ILE A 39 -0.75 -3.58 6.36
C ILE A 39 -1.32 -2.18 6.58
N SER A 40 -2.05 -1.68 5.59
CA SER A 40 -2.72 -0.39 5.64
C SER A 40 -4.22 -0.58 5.47
N LEU A 41 -5.02 0.19 6.20
CA LEU A 41 -6.46 0.27 5.97
C LEU A 41 -6.76 1.56 5.20
N ALA A 42 -7.75 1.54 4.33
CA ALA A 42 -8.21 2.72 3.61
C ALA A 42 -9.73 2.73 3.45
N GLU A 43 -10.34 3.90 3.39
CA GLU A 43 -11.73 4.02 2.99
C GLU A 43 -11.87 3.80 1.49
N ALA A 44 -12.77 2.91 1.07
CA ALA A 44 -12.84 2.48 -0.33
C ALA A 44 -13.30 3.59 -1.31
N GLY A 45 -14.04 4.58 -0.82
CA GLY A 45 -14.55 5.69 -1.65
C GLY A 45 -13.53 6.82 -1.85
N SER A 46 -12.83 7.21 -0.79
CA SER A 46 -11.88 8.33 -0.78
C SER A 46 -10.43 7.89 -0.95
N LEU A 47 -10.12 6.61 -0.70
CA LEU A 47 -8.79 6.04 -0.55
C LEU A 47 -7.96 6.67 0.57
N GLU A 48 -8.61 7.42 1.47
CA GLU A 48 -7.95 7.97 2.64
C GLU A 48 -7.53 6.84 3.57
N LEU A 49 -6.26 6.87 4.02
CA LEU A 49 -5.73 5.85 4.91
C LEU A 49 -6.35 5.98 6.30
N ILE A 50 -6.83 4.85 6.82
CA ILE A 50 -7.41 4.74 8.17
C ILE A 50 -6.30 4.33 9.13
N GLY A 51 -6.03 5.20 10.10
CA GLY A 51 -5.06 4.93 11.16
C GLY A 51 -3.62 4.87 10.66
N ARG A 52 -2.80 4.11 11.36
CA ARG A 52 -1.37 3.92 11.02
C ARG A 52 -1.18 2.60 10.31
N THR A 53 -0.31 2.60 9.29
CA THR A 53 0.21 1.39 8.67
C THR A 53 0.94 0.54 9.72
N GLU A 54 0.56 -0.73 9.82
CA GLU A 54 1.30 -1.73 10.57
C GLU A 54 2.40 -2.31 9.69
N ARG A 55 3.56 -2.59 10.30
CA ARG A 55 4.67 -3.27 9.64
C ARG A 55 4.87 -4.64 10.27
N PHE A 56 4.79 -5.67 9.46
CA PHE A 56 4.99 -7.07 9.83
C PHE A 56 6.28 -7.57 9.18
N ALA A 57 7.32 -7.78 9.98
CA ALA A 57 8.68 -8.05 9.49
C ALA A 57 8.96 -9.55 9.32
N GLU A 58 8.11 -10.40 9.91
CA GLU A 58 8.27 -11.84 10.01
C GLU A 58 7.86 -12.56 8.71
N PHE A 59 7.22 -11.85 7.77
CA PHE A 59 6.91 -12.35 6.43
C PHE A 59 7.23 -11.30 5.38
N ALA A 60 8.27 -11.54 4.58
CA ALA A 60 8.58 -10.79 3.36
C ALA A 60 9.52 -11.62 2.47
N GLY A 61 9.86 -11.09 1.29
CA GLY A 61 10.70 -11.77 0.31
C GLY A 61 11.99 -12.36 0.89
N ASP A 62 12.69 -11.63 1.76
CA ASP A 62 13.94 -12.06 2.40
C ASP A 62 13.73 -13.22 3.38
N GLN A 63 12.63 -13.23 4.13
CA GLN A 63 12.28 -14.33 5.04
C GLN A 63 11.92 -15.59 4.26
N ILE A 64 11.25 -15.43 3.11
CA ILE A 64 10.95 -16.55 2.21
C ILE A 64 12.23 -17.10 1.60
N ASP A 65 13.14 -16.23 1.12
CA ASP A 65 14.45 -16.62 0.59
C ASP A 65 15.25 -17.38 1.65
N GLN A 66 15.20 -16.92 2.91
CA GLN A 66 15.87 -17.56 4.03
C GLN A 66 15.25 -18.92 4.41
N ALA A 67 13.93 -19.06 4.39
CA ALA A 67 13.26 -20.32 4.64
C ALA A 67 13.62 -21.37 3.57
N LEU A 68 13.62 -20.96 2.29
CA LEU A 68 14.03 -21.82 1.19
C LEU A 68 15.51 -22.20 1.28
N LEU A 69 16.39 -21.25 1.66
CA LEU A 69 17.80 -21.53 1.90
C LEU A 69 18.01 -22.59 2.98
N THR A 70 17.34 -22.46 4.13
CA THR A 70 17.40 -23.46 5.20
C THR A 70 16.95 -24.83 4.69
N HIS A 71 15.84 -24.87 3.96
CA HIS A 71 15.28 -26.09 3.38
C HIS A 71 16.21 -26.76 2.35
N VAL A 72 16.96 -25.98 1.58
CA VAL A 72 17.98 -26.50 0.65
C VAL A 72 19.19 -27.03 1.41
N LEU A 73 19.68 -26.32 2.43
CA LEU A 73 20.82 -26.75 3.25
C LEU A 73 20.55 -28.03 4.03
N GLU A 74 19.31 -28.26 4.49
CA GLU A 74 18.91 -29.52 5.14
C GLU A 74 19.05 -30.75 4.22
N ARG A 75 19.04 -30.55 2.90
CA ARG A 75 19.26 -31.60 1.90
C ARG A 75 20.71 -31.76 1.49
N VAL A 76 21.60 -30.87 1.93
CA VAL A 76 23.03 -30.96 1.65
C VAL A 76 23.65 -32.02 2.57
N PRO A 77 24.38 -33.01 2.03
CA PRO A 77 25.12 -33.98 2.84
C PRO A 77 26.15 -33.25 3.72
N HIS A 78 26.18 -33.57 5.01
CA HIS A 78 27.18 -33.00 5.92
C HIS A 78 28.52 -33.71 5.69
N SER A 79 29.52 -33.01 5.15
CA SER A 79 30.86 -33.59 4.91
C SER A 79 31.81 -33.48 6.10
N GLY A 80 31.45 -32.76 7.17
CA GLY A 80 32.27 -32.60 8.38
C GLY A 80 33.55 -31.78 8.19
N GLU A 81 33.74 -31.13 7.04
CA GLU A 81 34.92 -30.31 6.76
C GLU A 81 34.68 -28.84 7.15
N ASP A 82 35.40 -28.39 8.18
CA ASP A 82 35.47 -26.98 8.57
C ASP A 82 36.16 -26.18 7.46
N THR A 83 35.36 -25.53 6.63
CA THR A 83 35.87 -24.64 5.60
C THR A 83 35.88 -23.21 6.13
N GLY A 84 37.01 -22.51 5.93
CA GLY A 84 37.26 -21.19 6.50
C GLY A 84 36.10 -20.21 6.37
N ALA A 85 35.82 -19.50 7.46
CA ALA A 85 34.60 -18.70 7.67
C ALA A 85 34.24 -17.76 6.50
N THR A 86 35.21 -17.13 5.85
CA THR A 86 34.95 -16.18 4.76
C THR A 86 34.48 -16.85 3.46
N ALA A 87 35.04 -18.01 3.10
CA ALA A 87 34.61 -18.75 1.91
C ALA A 87 33.20 -19.34 2.08
N ALA A 88 32.86 -19.75 3.31
CA ALA A 88 31.52 -20.16 3.69
C ALA A 88 30.50 -19.00 3.60
N VAL A 89 30.87 -17.78 4.00
CA VAL A 89 29.98 -16.61 3.88
C VAL A 89 29.68 -16.27 2.42
N GLY A 90 30.70 -16.26 1.55
CA GLY A 90 30.53 -15.92 0.14
C GLY A 90 29.77 -16.97 -0.68
N SER A 91 29.87 -18.25 -0.32
CA SER A 91 29.06 -19.33 -0.91
C SER A 91 27.61 -19.27 -0.45
N LEU A 92 27.37 -19.04 0.84
CA LEU A 92 26.02 -18.90 1.39
C LEU A 92 25.26 -17.70 0.78
N ALA A 93 25.93 -16.57 0.57
CA ALA A 93 25.34 -15.40 -0.08
C ALA A 93 24.90 -15.72 -1.52
N ARG A 94 25.74 -16.44 -2.28
CA ARG A 94 25.38 -16.90 -3.64
C ARG A 94 24.22 -17.89 -3.62
N LEU A 95 24.21 -18.83 -2.68
CA LEU A 95 23.11 -19.78 -2.54
C LEU A 95 21.79 -19.08 -2.17
N ARG A 96 21.83 -18.04 -1.34
CA ARG A 96 20.64 -17.21 -1.05
C ARG A 96 20.10 -16.53 -2.31
N GLU A 97 20.97 -16.02 -3.19
CA GLU A 97 20.55 -15.46 -4.48
C GLU A 97 19.89 -16.50 -5.39
N GLN A 98 20.46 -17.71 -5.44
CA GLN A 98 19.85 -18.83 -6.17
C GLN A 98 18.48 -19.20 -5.60
N CYS A 99 18.32 -19.17 -4.27
CA CYS A 99 17.03 -19.37 -3.62
C CYS A 99 16.02 -18.27 -3.97
N ARG A 100 16.45 -17.01 -4.04
CA ARG A 100 15.58 -15.91 -4.49
C ARG A 100 15.09 -16.12 -5.92
N SER A 101 16.01 -16.45 -6.83
CA SER A 101 15.65 -16.74 -8.23
C SER A 101 14.71 -17.95 -8.33
N ALA A 102 14.95 -19.00 -7.55
CA ALA A 102 14.06 -20.16 -7.48
C ALA A 102 12.67 -19.79 -6.96
N LYS A 103 12.56 -19.00 -5.89
CA LYS A 103 11.27 -18.49 -5.37
C LYS A 103 10.49 -17.72 -6.45
N GLU A 104 11.17 -16.83 -7.17
CA GLU A 104 10.55 -16.05 -8.25
C GLU A 104 10.05 -16.97 -9.38
N ARG A 105 10.87 -17.93 -9.81
CA ARG A 105 10.47 -18.94 -10.82
C ARG A 105 9.29 -19.79 -10.34
N LEU A 106 9.27 -20.23 -9.09
CA LEU A 106 8.18 -21.03 -8.52
C LEU A 106 6.83 -20.30 -8.47
N SER A 107 6.83 -18.97 -8.63
CA SER A 107 5.59 -18.19 -8.76
C SER A 107 4.87 -18.43 -10.10
N THR A 108 5.56 -18.97 -11.11
CA THR A 108 5.01 -19.30 -12.44
C THR A 108 5.23 -20.77 -12.82
N GLU A 109 6.35 -21.37 -12.42
CA GLU A 109 6.76 -22.76 -12.67
C GLU A 109 6.45 -23.65 -11.46
N THR A 110 6.32 -24.97 -11.68
CA THR A 110 6.02 -25.94 -10.60
C THR A 110 7.26 -26.45 -9.89
N GLU A 111 8.43 -26.28 -10.49
CA GLU A 111 9.73 -26.70 -9.96
C GLU A 111 10.83 -25.72 -10.38
N ALA A 112 11.88 -25.64 -9.58
CA ALA A 112 13.08 -24.86 -9.88
C ALA A 112 14.33 -25.65 -9.44
N ARG A 113 15.38 -25.55 -10.23
CA ARG A 113 16.70 -26.13 -9.94
C ARG A 113 17.59 -25.07 -9.30
N ILE A 114 18.24 -25.45 -8.21
CA ILE A 114 19.17 -24.60 -7.45
C ILE A 114 20.55 -25.24 -7.54
N ASP A 115 21.49 -24.51 -8.15
CA ASP A 115 22.89 -24.88 -8.14
C ASP A 115 23.48 -24.60 -6.75
N VAL A 116 23.88 -25.66 -6.06
CA VAL A 116 24.48 -25.59 -4.74
C VAL A 116 25.98 -25.76 -4.88
N ASP A 117 26.71 -24.71 -4.52
CA ASP A 117 28.17 -24.70 -4.42
C ASP A 117 28.55 -24.13 -3.05
N VAL A 118 28.56 -25.02 -2.06
CA VAL A 118 28.93 -24.72 -0.68
C VAL A 118 30.11 -25.62 -0.28
N PRO A 119 30.90 -25.24 0.73
CA PRO A 119 31.99 -26.09 1.13
C PRO A 119 31.51 -27.49 1.54
N GLY A 120 32.18 -28.52 1.02
CA GLY A 120 31.80 -29.91 1.26
C GLY A 120 30.73 -30.48 0.33
N TYR A 121 30.05 -29.65 -0.48
CA TYR A 121 29.04 -30.13 -1.42
C TYR A 121 28.88 -29.25 -2.65
N ARG A 122 28.97 -29.89 -3.81
CA ARG A 122 28.64 -29.28 -5.10
C ARG A 122 27.66 -30.17 -5.85
N GLY A 123 26.49 -29.63 -6.18
CA GLY A 123 25.44 -30.37 -6.86
C GLY A 123 24.23 -29.50 -7.17
N GLU A 124 23.19 -30.13 -7.71
CA GLU A 124 21.93 -29.48 -8.01
C GLU A 124 20.85 -30.02 -7.06
N ILE A 125 20.01 -29.12 -6.52
CA ILE A 125 18.84 -29.48 -5.72
C ILE A 125 17.59 -28.94 -6.42
N VAL A 126 16.63 -29.82 -6.68
CA VAL A 126 15.31 -29.44 -7.20
C VAL A 126 14.40 -29.12 -6.04
N VAL A 127 13.74 -27.96 -6.10
CA VAL A 127 12.68 -27.54 -5.18
C VAL A 127 11.38 -27.38 -5.95
N THR A 128 10.26 -27.76 -5.34
CA THR A 128 8.94 -27.69 -5.97
C THR A 128 8.11 -26.53 -5.40
N ARG A 129 7.06 -26.13 -6.11
CA ARG A 129 6.10 -25.16 -5.59
C ARG A 129 5.42 -25.67 -4.32
N ALA A 130 5.16 -26.97 -4.24
CA ALA A 130 4.59 -27.60 -3.04
C ALA A 130 5.52 -27.50 -1.83
N ASP A 131 6.84 -27.63 -2.03
CA ASP A 131 7.83 -27.39 -0.97
C ASP A 131 7.73 -25.95 -0.46
N LEU A 132 7.70 -24.97 -1.38
CA LEU A 132 7.56 -23.55 -1.03
C LEU A 132 6.22 -23.30 -0.29
N GLU A 133 5.10 -23.78 -0.82
CA GLU A 133 3.78 -23.64 -0.19
C GLU A 133 3.77 -24.19 1.24
N SER A 134 4.42 -25.33 1.48
CA SER A 134 4.56 -25.90 2.83
C SER A 134 5.37 -25.01 3.77
N LEU A 135 6.45 -24.38 3.27
CA LEU A 135 7.27 -23.45 4.07
C LEU A 135 6.50 -22.17 4.42
N LEU A 136 5.56 -21.74 3.57
CA LEU A 136 4.79 -20.50 3.73
C LEU A 136 3.51 -20.68 4.54
N ALA A 137 3.01 -21.90 4.73
CA ALA A 137 1.70 -22.16 5.34
C ALA A 137 1.53 -21.48 6.71
N ARG A 138 2.44 -21.74 7.67
CA ARG A 138 2.39 -21.10 8.99
C ARG A 138 2.66 -19.60 8.88
N PRO A 139 3.75 -19.11 8.24
CA PRO A 139 4.03 -17.67 8.22
C PRO A 139 2.89 -16.83 7.65
N LEU A 140 2.15 -17.36 6.67
CA LEU A 140 0.96 -16.71 6.13
C LEU A 140 -0.20 -16.61 7.13
N ASP A 141 -0.32 -17.56 8.06
CA ASP A 141 -1.33 -17.50 9.13
C ASP A 141 -1.08 -16.34 10.08
N ASP A 142 0.19 -16.04 10.35
CA ASP A 142 0.53 -14.87 11.17
C ASP A 142 0.19 -13.57 10.46
N VAL A 143 0.36 -13.48 9.15
CA VAL A 143 -0.03 -12.29 8.39
C VAL A 143 -1.55 -12.10 8.47
N ILE A 144 -2.32 -13.18 8.41
CA ILE A 144 -3.78 -13.15 8.58
C ILE A 144 -4.16 -12.69 10.00
N GLU A 145 -3.43 -13.13 11.02
CA GLU A 145 -3.63 -12.65 12.40
C GLU A 145 -3.28 -11.17 12.54
N ALA A 146 -2.14 -10.74 12.01
CA ALA A 146 -1.74 -9.33 12.00
C ALA A 146 -2.78 -8.44 11.31
N LEU A 147 -3.36 -8.92 10.19
CA LEU A 147 -4.47 -8.23 9.54
C LEU A 147 -5.70 -8.10 10.46
N ARG A 148 -6.06 -9.17 11.17
CA ARG A 148 -7.17 -9.16 12.13
C ARG A 148 -6.90 -8.16 13.28
N ASP A 149 -5.69 -8.17 13.81
CA ASP A 149 -5.25 -7.23 14.85
C ASP A 149 -5.29 -5.78 14.36
N THR A 150 -4.84 -5.52 13.12
CA THR A 150 -4.94 -4.20 12.50
C THR A 150 -6.39 -3.73 12.37
N LEU A 151 -7.31 -4.60 11.93
CA LEU A 151 -8.73 -4.28 11.84
C LEU A 151 -9.30 -3.96 13.23
N GLN A 152 -9.00 -4.79 14.23
CA GLN A 152 -9.45 -4.59 15.60
C GLN A 152 -8.93 -3.29 16.21
N ARG A 153 -7.63 -2.97 16.04
CA ARG A 153 -7.00 -1.73 16.54
C ARG A 153 -7.64 -0.48 15.94
N ASN A 154 -8.20 -0.56 14.74
CA ASN A 154 -8.91 0.53 14.07
C ASN A 154 -10.44 0.43 14.21
N ASN A 155 -10.95 -0.39 15.15
CA ASN A 155 -12.39 -0.60 15.39
C ASN A 155 -13.18 -0.96 14.12
N THR A 156 -12.52 -1.63 13.16
CA THR A 156 -13.12 -2.04 11.90
C THR A 156 -13.61 -3.48 12.04
N GLY A 157 -14.93 -3.67 12.08
CA GLY A 157 -15.51 -5.00 12.10
C GLY A 157 -15.31 -5.73 10.76
N SER A 158 -15.20 -7.06 10.79
CA SER A 158 -14.98 -7.86 9.57
C SER A 158 -16.06 -7.67 8.50
N ALA A 159 -17.28 -7.29 8.88
CA ALA A 159 -18.37 -6.99 7.94
C ALA A 159 -18.20 -5.65 7.20
N ALA A 160 -17.36 -4.75 7.71
CA ALA A 160 -17.03 -3.48 7.07
C ALA A 160 -15.85 -3.61 6.08
N LEU A 161 -15.12 -4.73 6.11
CA LEU A 161 -14.04 -5.01 5.17
C LEU A 161 -14.63 -5.45 3.82
N SER A 162 -14.49 -4.59 2.82
CA SER A 162 -14.98 -4.85 1.46
C SER A 162 -14.01 -5.71 0.67
N ALA A 163 -12.71 -5.39 0.75
CA ALA A 163 -11.68 -6.13 0.04
C ALA A 163 -10.32 -6.12 0.75
N VAL A 164 -9.58 -7.20 0.54
CA VAL A 164 -8.14 -7.32 0.77
C VAL A 164 -7.44 -7.12 -0.57
N VAL A 165 -6.59 -6.10 -0.68
CA VAL A 165 -5.80 -5.77 -1.86
C VAL A 165 -4.36 -6.21 -1.63
N LEU A 166 -3.92 -7.23 -2.36
CA LEU A 166 -2.57 -7.77 -2.29
C LEU A 166 -1.68 -7.05 -3.31
N VAL A 167 -0.67 -6.34 -2.82
CA VAL A 167 0.26 -5.54 -3.63
C VAL A 167 1.71 -5.93 -3.30
N GLY A 168 2.67 -5.47 -4.10
CA GLY A 168 4.08 -5.79 -3.90
C GLY A 168 4.48 -7.15 -4.51
N GLY A 169 5.78 -7.34 -4.70
CA GLY A 169 6.32 -8.50 -5.45
C GLY A 169 5.95 -9.85 -4.84
N GLY A 170 5.86 -9.96 -3.50
CA GLY A 170 5.48 -11.20 -2.82
C GLY A 170 4.04 -11.63 -3.11
N SER A 171 3.16 -10.70 -3.48
CA SER A 171 1.78 -10.98 -3.88
C SER A 171 1.67 -11.72 -5.22
N ALA A 172 2.78 -11.91 -5.95
CA ALA A 172 2.83 -12.78 -7.12
C ALA A 172 2.82 -14.28 -6.78
N ILE A 173 3.20 -14.65 -5.55
CA ILE A 173 3.30 -16.04 -5.12
C ILE A 173 1.88 -16.66 -5.01
N PRO A 174 1.59 -17.78 -5.71
CA PRO A 174 0.26 -18.40 -5.69
C PRO A 174 -0.25 -18.76 -4.29
N ALA A 175 0.64 -19.24 -3.41
CA ALA A 175 0.34 -19.59 -2.02
C ALA A 175 -0.28 -18.43 -1.24
N VAL A 176 0.24 -17.20 -1.45
CA VAL A 176 -0.26 -15.98 -0.79
C VAL A 176 -1.70 -15.73 -1.21
N ARG A 177 -1.97 -15.69 -2.53
CA ARG A 177 -3.30 -15.44 -3.08
C ARG A 177 -4.30 -16.50 -2.62
N GLN A 178 -3.89 -17.76 -2.65
CA GLN A 178 -4.73 -18.87 -2.22
C GLN A 178 -5.05 -18.78 -0.73
N ARG A 179 -4.08 -18.46 0.13
CA ARG A 179 -4.33 -18.31 1.58
C ARG A 179 -5.36 -17.22 1.86
N PHE A 180 -5.23 -16.07 1.21
CA PHE A 180 -6.18 -14.97 1.39
C PHE A 180 -7.53 -15.21 0.73
N SER A 181 -7.64 -16.07 -0.29
CA SER A 181 -8.93 -16.35 -0.96
C SER A 181 -10.04 -16.86 -0.02
N SER A 182 -9.67 -17.42 1.14
CA SER A 182 -10.60 -17.88 2.17
C SER A 182 -10.89 -16.82 3.26
N TYR A 183 -10.23 -15.67 3.21
CA TYR A 183 -10.44 -14.57 4.14
C TYR A 183 -11.74 -13.79 3.79
N PRO A 184 -12.46 -13.21 4.77
CA PRO A 184 -13.66 -12.43 4.49
C PRO A 184 -13.41 -11.25 3.54
N GLY A 185 -14.39 -10.97 2.68
CA GLY A 185 -14.31 -9.92 1.66
C GLY A 185 -13.79 -10.42 0.31
N ARG A 186 -13.64 -9.51 -0.66
CA ARG A 186 -13.01 -9.84 -1.95
C ARG A 186 -11.49 -9.81 -1.79
N VAL A 187 -10.78 -10.64 -2.55
CA VAL A 187 -9.31 -10.55 -2.65
C VAL A 187 -8.97 -10.05 -4.04
N LEU A 188 -8.26 -8.93 -4.11
CA LEU A 188 -7.87 -8.26 -5.35
C LEU A 188 -6.35 -8.22 -5.45
N TRP A 189 -5.83 -8.41 -6.66
CA TRP A 189 -4.41 -8.27 -6.97
C TRP A 189 -4.27 -7.94 -8.45
N SER A 190 -3.24 -7.18 -8.80
CA SER A 190 -2.96 -6.89 -10.21
C SER A 190 -2.17 -8.02 -10.88
N PRO A 191 -2.15 -8.11 -12.23
CA PRO A 191 -1.29 -9.05 -12.95
C PRO A 191 0.21 -8.84 -12.70
N ARG A 192 0.64 -7.63 -12.30
CA ARG A 192 2.04 -7.28 -12.05
C ARG A 192 2.17 -6.52 -10.73
N PRO A 193 1.99 -7.19 -9.58
CA PRO A 193 1.82 -6.51 -8.30
C PRO A 193 3.09 -5.78 -7.82
N ALA A 194 4.27 -6.19 -8.33
CA ALA A 194 5.54 -5.48 -8.11
C ALA A 194 5.56 -4.05 -8.70
N LEU A 195 4.64 -3.71 -9.60
CA LEU A 195 4.58 -2.42 -10.27
C LEU A 195 3.46 -1.51 -9.76
N ASP A 196 2.59 -2.00 -8.86
CA ASP A 196 1.37 -1.30 -8.47
C ASP A 196 1.66 0.09 -7.90
N ALA A 197 2.62 0.20 -6.98
CA ALA A 197 3.00 1.48 -6.39
C ALA A 197 3.57 2.46 -7.43
N ALA A 198 4.41 1.98 -8.35
CA ALA A 198 5.01 2.83 -9.39
C ALA A 198 3.98 3.31 -10.43
N VAL A 199 3.13 2.41 -10.91
CA VAL A 199 2.01 2.72 -11.82
C VAL A 199 1.05 3.68 -11.14
N GLY A 200 0.71 3.41 -9.89
CA GLY A 200 -0.15 4.23 -9.06
C GLY A 200 0.38 5.64 -8.82
N ALA A 201 1.68 5.78 -8.53
CA ALA A 201 2.33 7.07 -8.39
C ALA A 201 2.31 7.87 -9.70
N ALA A 202 2.51 7.21 -10.85
CA ALA A 202 2.41 7.86 -12.15
C ALA A 202 0.97 8.34 -12.44
N LEU A 203 -0.04 7.51 -12.15
CA LEU A 203 -1.46 7.88 -12.28
C LEU A 203 -1.84 9.03 -11.32
N PHE A 204 -1.36 8.97 -10.08
CA PHE A 204 -1.57 10.01 -9.08
C PHE A 204 -0.96 11.34 -9.52
N ALA A 205 0.24 11.33 -10.10
CA ALA A 205 0.86 12.54 -10.63
C ALA A 205 0.10 13.11 -11.85
N ALA A 206 -0.42 12.24 -12.72
CA ALA A 206 -1.14 12.65 -13.92
C ALA A 206 -2.55 13.21 -13.62
N PHE A 207 -3.26 12.61 -12.66
CA PHE A 207 -4.69 12.89 -12.43
C PHE A 207 -5.03 13.39 -11.02
N GLY A 208 -4.19 13.14 -10.01
CA GLY A 208 -4.45 13.49 -8.61
C GLY A 208 -4.49 14.99 -8.33
N GLY A 209 -3.86 15.81 -9.17
CA GLY A 209 -3.91 17.28 -9.06
C GLY A 209 -5.23 17.90 -9.52
N ALA A 210 -6.04 17.20 -10.34
CA ALA A 210 -7.27 17.76 -10.88
C ALA A 210 -8.35 17.98 -9.80
N ALA A 211 -8.37 17.15 -8.75
CA ALA A 211 -9.32 17.25 -7.64
C ALA A 211 -8.97 18.38 -6.64
N GLU A 212 -7.69 18.62 -6.37
CA GLU A 212 -7.24 19.69 -5.45
C GLU A 212 -7.34 21.10 -6.09
N THR A 213 -7.24 21.20 -7.43
CA THR A 213 -7.30 22.50 -8.12
C THR A 213 -8.69 23.15 -8.04
N ALA A 214 -9.76 22.36 -7.88
CA ALA A 214 -11.13 22.88 -7.71
C ALA A 214 -11.36 23.55 -6.34
N THR A 215 -10.53 23.28 -5.32
CA THR A 215 -10.71 23.83 -3.96
C THR A 215 -9.73 24.96 -3.63
N ARG A 216 -8.85 25.36 -4.58
CA ARG A 216 -7.90 26.47 -4.40
C ARG A 216 -8.26 27.73 -5.20
N ALA A 217 -9.52 27.92 -5.59
CA ALA A 217 -10.03 29.23 -5.96
C ALA A 217 -10.30 30.04 -4.66
N ALA A 218 -9.57 31.15 -4.50
CA ALA A 218 -9.38 31.95 -3.29
C ALA A 218 -10.65 32.43 -2.56
N PRO A 219 -10.58 32.83 -1.27
CA PRO A 219 -11.62 33.65 -0.66
C PRO A 219 -11.70 34.99 -1.39
N ALA A 220 -12.85 35.30 -1.97
CA ALA A 220 -13.14 36.60 -2.54
C ALA A 220 -13.18 37.64 -1.41
N VAL A 221 -12.08 38.40 -1.25
CA VAL A 221 -12.14 39.68 -0.54
C VAL A 221 -12.71 40.69 -1.53
N ALA A 222 -13.96 41.08 -1.32
CA ALA A 222 -14.59 42.16 -2.06
C ALA A 222 -13.89 43.49 -1.72
N PRO A 223 -13.47 44.31 -2.70
CA PRO A 223 -13.23 45.72 -2.44
C PRO A 223 -14.60 46.42 -2.32
N ALA A 224 -14.82 47.06 -1.17
CA ALA A 224 -15.94 47.96 -0.99
C ALA A 224 -15.73 49.23 -1.81
N GLY A 225 -16.69 49.53 -2.68
CA GLY A 225 -17.01 50.88 -3.13
C GLY A 225 -16.32 51.37 -4.41
N ALA A 226 -17.03 51.27 -5.54
CA ALA A 226 -17.33 52.42 -6.40
C ALA A 226 -18.35 51.99 -7.47
N ASP A 227 -19.54 52.56 -7.32
CA ASP A 227 -20.65 52.82 -8.25
C ASP A 227 -20.77 52.09 -9.59
N ALA A 228 -22.01 51.64 -9.78
CA ALA A 228 -22.57 51.01 -10.96
C ALA A 228 -22.50 51.88 -12.22
N ASP A 229 -22.29 51.24 -13.37
CA ASP A 229 -23.20 51.48 -14.49
C ASP A 229 -23.32 50.26 -15.43
N ALA A 230 -24.46 50.25 -16.10
CA ALA A 230 -25.19 49.20 -16.77
C ALA A 230 -24.45 48.25 -17.75
N THR A 231 -24.86 46.97 -17.68
CA THR A 231 -25.44 46.18 -18.78
C THR A 231 -24.74 46.22 -20.15
N TYR A 232 -24.16 45.10 -20.58
CA TYR A 232 -24.42 44.48 -21.90
C TYR A 232 -23.92 43.03 -21.91
N ALA A 233 -24.86 42.10 -22.01
CA ALA A 233 -24.65 40.80 -22.64
C ALA A 233 -24.78 40.96 -24.17
N LEU A 234 -24.37 39.92 -24.90
CA LEU A 234 -24.32 39.71 -26.37
C LEU A 234 -22.95 40.06 -26.97
N ALA A 235 -22.12 39.07 -27.34
CA ALA A 235 -22.22 38.18 -28.50
C ALA A 235 -21.90 38.87 -29.84
N TRP A 236 -21.07 38.17 -30.62
CA TRP A 236 -20.80 38.24 -32.06
C TRP A 236 -19.44 38.79 -32.53
N SER A 237 -18.87 37.94 -33.40
CA SER A 237 -17.82 38.11 -34.38
C SER A 237 -17.88 39.42 -35.17
N GLN A 238 -16.71 39.97 -35.50
CA GLN A 238 -16.51 40.68 -36.75
C GLN A 238 -15.13 40.36 -37.33
N ASP A 239 -15.16 39.81 -38.53
CA ASP A 239 -14.07 39.73 -39.48
C ASP A 239 -13.67 41.14 -39.94
N ASP A 240 -12.37 41.36 -40.16
CA ASP A 240 -11.86 42.50 -40.94
C ASP A 240 -11.04 41.97 -42.12
N PRO A 241 -11.38 42.30 -43.38
CA PRO A 241 -10.69 41.83 -44.56
C PRO A 241 -9.56 42.79 -44.95
N SER A 242 -8.32 42.42 -44.68
CA SER A 242 -7.16 43.00 -45.38
C SER A 242 -6.00 42.01 -45.47
N THR A 243 -5.94 41.36 -46.62
CA THR A 243 -4.77 40.97 -47.42
C THR A 243 -3.43 40.83 -46.69
N GLU A 244 -2.99 39.59 -46.48
CA GLU A 244 -1.61 39.16 -46.74
C GLU A 244 -1.61 37.64 -47.04
N ASP A 245 -1.20 37.30 -48.26
CA ASP A 245 -1.18 35.95 -48.82
C ASP A 245 -0.22 35.02 -48.05
N VAL A 246 -0.75 33.98 -47.41
CA VAL A 246 0.06 32.85 -46.94
C VAL A 246 -0.08 31.70 -47.96
N VAL A 247 0.97 31.51 -48.74
CA VAL A 247 1.09 30.43 -49.73
C VAL A 247 1.15 29.05 -49.05
N PRO A 248 0.46 28.02 -49.57
CA PRO A 248 0.62 26.66 -49.09
C PRO A 248 1.95 26.05 -49.54
N TYR A 249 2.62 25.40 -48.60
CA TYR A 249 3.84 24.61 -48.81
C TYR A 249 3.62 23.52 -49.86
N ALA A 250 4.44 23.54 -50.92
CA ALA A 250 4.54 22.50 -51.94
C ALA A 250 5.72 21.56 -51.59
N GLY A 251 5.40 20.43 -50.99
CA GLY A 251 6.30 19.30 -50.81
C GLY A 251 5.58 18.01 -51.14
N GLU A 252 6.19 17.19 -52.00
CA GLU A 252 5.67 15.92 -52.49
C GLU A 252 6.13 14.80 -51.56
N ASP A 253 5.23 14.24 -50.75
CA ASP A 253 5.48 13.00 -50.03
C ASP A 253 4.38 11.98 -50.35
N THR A 254 4.81 10.95 -51.06
CA THR A 254 4.00 9.84 -51.53
C THR A 254 3.89 8.80 -50.42
N TYR A 255 2.71 8.62 -49.84
CA TYR A 255 2.34 7.37 -49.18
C TYR A 255 1.13 6.78 -49.87
N VAL A 256 1.38 5.67 -50.56
CA VAL A 256 0.39 4.82 -51.22
C VAL A 256 -0.50 4.19 -50.15
N ILE A 257 -1.79 4.47 -50.20
CA ILE A 257 -2.83 3.69 -49.53
C ILE A 257 -3.63 3.02 -50.65
N ASP A 258 -3.56 1.69 -50.71
CA ASP A 258 -4.36 0.89 -51.64
C ASP A 258 -5.85 0.96 -51.25
N ASP A 259 -6.65 1.19 -52.28
CA ASP A 259 -8.11 1.20 -52.33
C ASP A 259 -8.72 -0.18 -52.02
N TYR A 260 -9.80 -0.18 -51.23
CA TYR A 260 -10.96 -1.03 -51.52
C TYR A 260 -12.24 -0.20 -51.39
N ALA A 261 -12.79 0.10 -52.57
CA ALA A 261 -14.15 0.43 -52.96
C ALA A 261 -15.24 0.51 -51.87
N ASP A 262 -15.70 1.74 -51.67
CA ASP A 262 -17.08 2.24 -51.85
C ASP A 262 -18.24 1.23 -51.75
N ASP A 263 -19.02 1.35 -50.67
CA ASP A 263 -20.47 1.27 -50.76
C ASP A 263 -21.10 2.33 -49.84
N ALA A 264 -21.84 3.24 -50.45
CA ALA A 264 -22.45 4.40 -49.83
C ALA A 264 -23.72 4.01 -49.07
N THR A 265 -23.83 4.38 -47.79
CA THR A 265 -25.00 5.05 -47.16
C THR A 265 -24.88 5.03 -45.63
N GLY A 266 -24.99 6.22 -45.00
CA GLY A 266 -25.22 6.36 -43.56
C GLY A 266 -23.96 6.67 -42.72
N ARG A 267 -23.76 7.95 -42.42
CA ARG A 267 -22.74 8.45 -41.49
C ARG A 267 -23.02 7.94 -40.07
N ALA A 268 -22.28 6.93 -39.62
CA ALA A 268 -22.23 6.50 -38.22
C ALA A 268 -20.90 6.94 -37.60
N GLU A 269 -20.96 7.91 -36.69
CA GLU A 269 -19.82 8.29 -35.84
C GLU A 269 -19.39 7.11 -34.96
N ARG A 270 -18.08 6.84 -34.90
CA ARG A 270 -17.52 5.89 -33.93
C ARG A 270 -17.71 6.45 -32.51
N PRO A 271 -18.17 5.67 -31.53
CA PRO A 271 -18.46 6.19 -30.19
C PRO A 271 -17.17 6.52 -29.43
N ASN A 272 -17.09 7.75 -28.92
CA ASN A 272 -16.05 8.22 -28.00
C ASN A 272 -16.32 7.65 -26.58
N PRO A 273 -15.40 6.89 -25.97
CA PRO A 273 -15.60 6.26 -24.67
C PRO A 273 -15.55 7.21 -23.46
N TYR A 274 -15.37 8.53 -23.67
CA TYR A 274 -15.29 9.54 -22.59
C TYR A 274 -16.43 10.57 -22.60
N ARG A 275 -17.55 10.28 -23.26
CA ARG A 275 -18.72 11.18 -23.23
C ARG A 275 -19.50 10.98 -21.94
N LEU A 276 -19.44 11.94 -21.01
CA LEU A 276 -20.39 12.05 -19.90
C LEU A 276 -21.80 12.17 -20.50
N SER A 277 -22.71 11.29 -20.09
CA SER A 277 -24.13 11.44 -20.40
C SER A 277 -24.71 12.59 -19.56
N ASP A 278 -25.41 13.52 -20.21
CA ASP A 278 -26.22 14.51 -19.49
C ASP A 278 -27.24 13.80 -18.57
N PRO A 279 -27.54 14.33 -17.37
CA PRO A 279 -28.56 13.75 -16.51
C PRO A 279 -29.92 13.84 -17.22
N GLN A 280 -30.46 12.69 -17.59
CA GLN A 280 -31.82 12.60 -18.08
C GLN A 280 -32.77 12.87 -16.90
N GLU A 281 -33.46 14.02 -16.91
CA GLU A 281 -34.61 14.25 -16.04
C GLU A 281 -35.62 13.12 -16.27
N SER A 282 -35.87 12.33 -15.22
CA SER A 282 -36.92 11.31 -15.21
C SER A 282 -38.20 11.96 -14.68
N PRO A 283 -39.39 11.69 -15.26
CA PRO A 283 -40.63 12.20 -14.71
C PRO A 283 -40.85 11.58 -13.32
N ALA A 284 -41.25 12.41 -12.36
CA ALA A 284 -41.60 11.97 -11.02
C ALA A 284 -42.81 11.02 -11.06
N GLU A 285 -42.60 9.77 -10.62
CA GLU A 285 -43.68 8.88 -10.21
C GLU A 285 -43.81 8.98 -8.68
N ASP A 286 -44.88 9.64 -8.23
CA ASP A 286 -45.32 9.69 -6.83
C ASP A 286 -45.90 8.32 -6.42
N GLU A 287 -45.16 7.56 -5.62
CA GLU A 287 -45.67 6.40 -4.86
C GLU A 287 -45.41 6.64 -3.35
N PRO A 288 -46.45 6.75 -2.50
CA PRO A 288 -46.29 7.08 -1.09
C PRO A 288 -45.78 5.87 -0.28
N VAL A 289 -44.52 5.92 0.15
CA VAL A 289 -43.94 4.92 1.06
C VAL A 289 -44.59 5.02 2.45
N GLY A 290 -45.32 3.97 2.83
CA GLY A 290 -46.00 3.85 4.11
C GLY A 290 -45.04 3.85 5.32
N TRP A 291 -45.05 4.96 6.06
CA TRP A 291 -44.30 5.12 7.31
C TRP A 291 -44.82 4.14 8.37
N ARG A 292 -43.99 3.15 8.74
CA ARG A 292 -44.25 2.32 9.93
C ARG A 292 -44.12 3.21 11.17
N ARG A 293 -45.24 3.43 11.86
CA ARG A 293 -45.25 3.98 13.22
C ARG A 293 -44.58 2.96 14.14
N LEU A 294 -43.40 3.29 14.66
CA LEU A 294 -42.83 2.57 15.80
C LEU A 294 -43.74 2.81 17.02
N PRO A 295 -44.21 1.77 17.73
CA PRO A 295 -45.05 1.95 18.90
C PRO A 295 -44.24 2.64 20.00
N LEU A 296 -44.84 3.66 20.63
CA LEU A 296 -44.25 4.46 21.72
C LEU A 296 -43.70 3.64 22.91
N SER A 297 -43.99 2.34 22.99
CA SER A 297 -43.50 1.44 24.04
C SER A 297 -41.99 1.21 24.01
N LEU A 298 -41.31 1.37 22.86
CA LEU A 298 -39.85 1.16 22.77
C LEU A 298 -39.02 2.31 23.33
N LEU A 299 -39.54 3.55 23.31
CA LEU A 299 -38.84 4.71 23.88
C LEU A 299 -38.79 4.65 25.43
N GLY A 300 -39.82 4.06 26.06
CA GLY A 300 -39.89 3.92 27.52
C GLY A 300 -38.87 2.94 28.10
N VAL A 301 -38.53 1.88 27.36
CA VAL A 301 -37.57 0.86 27.82
C VAL A 301 -36.14 1.41 27.81
N VAL A 302 -35.78 2.21 26.81
CA VAL A 302 -34.44 2.84 26.72
C VAL A 302 -34.25 3.88 27.83
N ALA A 303 -35.28 4.65 28.18
CA ALA A 303 -35.22 5.62 29.28
C ALA A 303 -35.07 4.95 30.66
N ALA A 304 -35.69 3.79 30.88
CA ALA A 304 -35.55 3.04 32.13
C ALA A 304 -34.14 2.44 32.31
N ILE A 305 -33.51 1.94 31.23
CA ILE A 305 -32.14 1.41 31.27
C ILE A 305 -31.12 2.53 31.56
N ALA A 306 -31.31 3.73 30.99
CA ALA A 306 -30.45 4.88 31.27
C ALA A 306 -30.52 5.33 32.75
N LEU A 307 -31.71 5.29 33.37
CA LEU A 307 -31.89 5.67 34.78
C LEU A 307 -31.22 4.69 35.76
N VAL A 308 -31.21 3.39 35.45
CA VAL A 308 -30.51 2.38 36.27
C VAL A 308 -28.98 2.53 36.16
N ALA A 309 -28.46 2.87 34.98
CA ALA A 309 -27.03 3.09 34.78
C ALA A 309 -26.52 4.34 35.53
N VAL A 310 -27.29 5.44 35.52
CA VAL A 310 -26.92 6.67 36.24
C VAL A 310 -27.09 6.50 37.76
N GLY A 311 -28.12 5.79 38.23
CA GLY A 311 -28.31 5.48 39.64
C GLY A 311 -27.25 4.55 40.24
N GLY A 312 -26.79 3.56 39.47
CA GLY A 312 -25.73 2.62 39.89
C GLY A 312 -24.36 3.29 40.08
N VAL A 313 -24.03 4.27 39.24
CA VAL A 313 -22.76 5.02 39.34
C VAL A 313 -22.76 5.98 40.54
N ALA A 314 -23.90 6.58 40.89
CA ALA A 314 -24.00 7.47 42.04
C ALA A 314 -23.79 6.74 43.39
N ILE A 315 -24.28 5.50 43.51
CA ILE A 315 -24.12 4.69 44.73
C ILE A 315 -22.67 4.20 44.89
N ALA A 316 -21.99 3.88 43.79
CA ALA A 316 -20.58 3.44 43.83
C ALA A 316 -19.60 4.56 44.20
N LEU A 317 -19.94 5.83 43.90
CA LEU A 317 -19.09 6.98 44.21
C LEU A 317 -19.26 7.49 45.65
N THR A 318 -20.32 7.09 46.36
CA THR A 318 -20.52 7.45 47.79
C THR A 318 -20.08 6.37 48.77
N SER A 319 -19.73 5.17 48.29
CA SER A 319 -19.35 4.03 49.15
C SER A 319 -17.84 3.80 49.27
N VAL A 320 -17.01 4.69 48.74
CA VAL A 320 -15.54 4.63 48.90
C VAL A 320 -15.11 5.83 49.73
N ASP A 321 -15.42 5.76 51.03
CA ASP A 321 -14.71 6.54 52.04
C ASP A 321 -14.48 5.63 53.24
N GLY A 322 -13.20 5.37 53.55
CA GLY A 322 -12.80 4.56 54.69
C GLY A 322 -11.78 3.46 54.42
N SER A 323 -10.54 3.84 54.12
CA SER A 323 -9.35 3.22 54.75
C SER A 323 -8.07 3.96 54.37
N ASP A 324 -7.43 4.51 55.40
CA ASP A 324 -6.10 5.13 55.44
C ASP A 324 -5.03 4.34 54.68
N SER A 325 -4.18 5.06 53.92
CA SER A 325 -2.76 4.74 53.73
C SER A 325 -1.98 5.94 53.16
N ASP A 326 -0.91 6.27 53.86
CA ASP A 326 0.08 7.34 53.72
C ASP A 326 0.53 7.69 52.28
N ARG A 327 0.73 8.98 51.99
CA ARG A 327 1.23 9.50 50.70
C ARG A 327 2.50 10.33 50.94
N PRO A 328 3.66 9.99 50.37
CA PRO A 328 4.84 10.86 50.48
C PRO A 328 4.84 11.95 49.40
N THR A 329 5.26 13.14 49.83
CA THR A 329 5.38 14.40 49.09
C THR A 329 6.46 14.33 47.99
N PRO A 330 6.27 14.91 46.79
CA PRO A 330 7.34 15.03 45.81
C PRO A 330 8.34 16.14 46.20
N GLY A 331 9.61 15.75 46.37
CA GLY A 331 10.73 16.67 46.60
C GLY A 331 11.39 17.07 45.28
N ASN A 332 11.56 18.38 45.08
CA ASN A 332 12.23 18.97 43.92
C ASN A 332 13.73 19.06 44.22
N SER A 333 14.55 18.18 43.63
CA SER A 333 16.00 18.33 43.60
C SER A 333 16.54 18.05 42.19
N PRO A 334 17.35 18.96 41.59
CA PRO A 334 17.93 18.77 40.28
C PRO A 334 19.08 17.76 40.32
N LEU A 335 19.04 16.74 39.46
CA LEU A 335 20.14 15.80 39.25
C LEU A 335 21.20 16.42 38.33
N SER A 336 22.14 17.15 38.93
CA SER A 336 23.47 17.35 38.34
C SER A 336 24.29 16.09 38.57
N ARG A 337 24.61 15.34 37.51
CA ARG A 337 25.68 14.33 37.54
C ARG A 337 26.93 14.93 36.90
N GLU A 338 27.91 15.25 37.74
CA GLU A 338 29.31 15.39 37.33
C GLU A 338 29.79 14.08 36.69
N LEU A 339 30.30 14.20 35.47
CA LEU A 339 31.15 13.19 34.84
C LEU A 339 32.57 13.43 35.35
N THR A 340 33.04 12.60 36.28
CA THR A 340 34.47 12.48 36.58
C THR A 340 35.16 11.69 35.47
N PRO A 341 36.24 12.21 34.86
CA PRO A 341 36.99 11.48 33.85
C PRO A 341 37.85 10.40 34.53
N THR A 342 37.64 9.14 34.16
CA THR A 342 38.57 8.05 34.49
C THR A 342 39.76 8.10 33.53
N THR A 343 40.92 8.47 34.08
CA THR A 343 42.23 8.36 33.44
C THR A 343 42.56 6.88 33.22
N ALA A 344 42.48 6.41 31.98
CA ALA A 344 43.03 5.13 31.56
C ALA A 344 44.54 5.28 31.34
N ALA A 345 45.32 4.44 32.02
CA ALA A 345 46.76 4.31 31.84
C ALA A 345 47.08 3.80 30.43
N GLY A 346 48.05 4.41 29.77
CA GLY A 346 48.54 4.01 28.46
C GLY A 346 49.25 2.66 28.51
N GLU A 347 48.78 1.73 27.67
CA GLU A 347 49.45 0.48 27.39
C GLU A 347 50.30 0.66 26.12
N THR A 348 51.62 0.53 26.29
CA THR A 348 52.63 0.73 25.25
C THR A 348 52.72 -0.52 24.38
N VAL A 349 52.22 -0.47 23.14
CA VAL A 349 52.44 -1.53 22.13
C VAL A 349 53.72 -1.22 21.35
N THR A 350 54.72 -2.09 21.47
CA THR A 350 55.99 -2.02 20.72
C THR A 350 55.83 -2.69 19.37
N VAL A 351 56.12 -1.96 18.28
CA VAL A 351 56.14 -2.47 16.89
C VAL A 351 57.58 -2.87 16.53
N PRO A 352 57.87 -4.12 16.14
CA PRO A 352 59.20 -4.51 15.67
C PRO A 352 59.44 -4.18 14.19
N GLY A 353 60.41 -3.29 13.96
CA GLY A 353 61.43 -3.29 12.90
C GLY A 353 61.09 -3.73 11.47
N GLN A 354 61.03 -2.75 10.56
CA GLN A 354 61.09 -2.90 9.10
C GLN A 354 62.56 -3.00 8.63
N PRO A 355 62.97 -3.98 7.80
CA PRO A 355 64.34 -4.06 7.29
C PRO A 355 64.64 -3.04 6.18
N ALA A 356 65.85 -2.50 6.21
CA ALA A 356 66.37 -1.50 5.27
C ALA A 356 66.64 -2.08 3.87
N ALA A 357 66.47 -1.22 2.85
CA ALA A 357 66.83 -1.48 1.45
C ALA A 357 68.36 -1.51 1.25
N PRO A 358 68.88 -2.31 0.30
CA PRO A 358 70.31 -2.35 0.00
C PRO A 358 70.74 -1.19 -0.91
N PRO A 359 71.95 -0.63 -0.73
CA PRO A 359 72.57 0.24 -1.73
C PRO A 359 73.36 -0.59 -2.77
N THR A 360 73.15 -0.24 -4.05
CA THR A 360 73.92 -0.53 -5.30
C THR A 360 74.70 -1.84 -5.43
#